data_AF-A0A8H5LE45-F1
#
_entry.id   AF-A0A8H5LE45-F1
#
_cell.length_a   1.000
_cell.length_b   1.000
_cell.length_c   1.000
_cell.angle_alpha   90.00
_cell.angle_beta   90.00
_cell.angle_gamma   90.00
#
_symmetry.space_group_name_H-M   'P 1'
#
loop_
_entity.id
_entity.type
_entity.pdbx_description
1 polymer ?
#
loop_
_entity_poly.entity_id
_entity_poly.type
_entity_poly.pdbx_seq_one_letter_code
_entity_poly.pdbx_strand_id
1 'polypeptide(L)'
;MSPTEKKSTTEPVDKEAVRKLINELEGKLEALYTLSYEVNRGILESQDALESVREKRVKLIRARLDRIFQQWNIGPLTSNHQPSIQNQTQNSGLGLVPGSSLAQTQAGNNQQGQFGLPW
;
A
#
# COMPACT_ATOMS: atom_id res chain seq x y z
N MET A 1 -34.66 -64.71 26.30
CA MET A 1 -34.50 -63.46 25.51
C MET A 1 -33.20 -63.58 24.75
N SER A 2 -33.26 -63.69 23.42
CA SER A 2 -32.07 -63.75 22.56
C SER A 2 -31.62 -62.34 22.20
N PRO A 3 -30.31 -62.02 22.21
CA PRO A 3 -29.84 -60.71 21.82
C PRO A 3 -29.91 -60.58 20.30
N THR A 4 -30.67 -59.58 19.84
CA THR A 4 -30.75 -59.22 18.43
C THR A 4 -29.41 -58.56 18.03
N GLU A 5 -28.57 -59.28 17.29
CA GLU A 5 -27.38 -58.70 16.68
C GLU A 5 -27.80 -57.59 15.70
N LYS A 6 -27.52 -56.34 16.06
CA LYS A 6 -27.60 -55.22 15.12
C LYS A 6 -26.46 -55.37 14.12
N LYS A 7 -26.78 -55.96 12.96
CA LYS A 7 -25.92 -55.97 11.78
C LYS A 7 -25.61 -54.51 11.41
N SER A 8 -24.42 -54.04 11.73
CA SER A 8 -23.92 -52.74 11.27
C SER A 8 -23.67 -52.84 9.77
N THR A 9 -24.67 -52.53 8.98
CA THR A 9 -24.54 -52.33 7.54
C THR A 9 -23.81 -51.02 7.29
N THR A 10 -22.48 -51.04 7.37
CA THR A 10 -21.63 -50.01 6.79
C THR A 10 -21.70 -50.21 5.27
N GLU A 11 -22.31 -49.26 4.56
CA GLU A 11 -22.29 -49.26 3.10
C GLU A 11 -20.84 -49.29 2.61
N PRO A 12 -20.52 -50.10 1.58
CA PRO A 12 -19.17 -50.11 1.03
C PRO A 12 -18.88 -48.76 0.38
N VAL A 13 -17.85 -48.07 0.85
CA VAL A 13 -17.35 -46.84 0.23
C VAL A 13 -17.03 -47.12 -1.23
N ASP A 14 -17.65 -46.37 -2.14
CA ASP A 14 -17.38 -46.46 -3.57
C ASP A 14 -15.95 -45.97 -3.86
N LYS A 15 -15.05 -46.94 -4.02
CA LYS A 15 -13.63 -46.69 -4.28
C LYS A 15 -13.39 -45.94 -5.58
N GLU A 16 -14.28 -46.04 -6.55
CA GLU A 16 -14.13 -45.36 -7.84
C GLU A 16 -14.52 -43.89 -7.72
N ALA A 17 -15.60 -43.58 -7.00
CA ALA A 17 -15.94 -42.20 -6.66
C ALA A 17 -14.80 -41.52 -5.88
N VAL A 18 -14.17 -42.22 -4.94
CA VAL A 18 -13.01 -41.70 -4.19
C VAL A 18 -11.81 -41.43 -5.11
N ARG A 19 -11.48 -42.34 -6.02
CA ARG A 19 -10.38 -42.12 -6.99
C ARG A 19 -10.65 -40.92 -7.90
N LYS A 20 -11.87 -40.78 -8.40
CA LYS A 20 -12.27 -39.65 -9.25
C LYS A 20 -12.12 -38.32 -8.50
N LEU A 21 -12.55 -38.28 -7.23
CA LEU A 21 -12.38 -37.11 -6.39
C LEU A 21 -10.90 -36.77 -6.16
N ILE A 22 -10.04 -37.76 -5.91
CA ILE A 22 -8.59 -37.55 -5.75
C ILE A 22 -8.00 -36.93 -7.02
N ASN A 23 -8.27 -37.50 -8.20
CA ASN A 23 -7.77 -36.97 -9.47
C ASN A 23 -8.26 -35.53 -9.74
N GLU A 24 -9.51 -35.22 -9.40
CA GLU A 24 -10.05 -33.87 -9.52
C GLU A 24 -9.35 -32.89 -8.58
N LEU A 25 -9.09 -33.30 -7.33
CA LEU A 25 -8.38 -32.48 -6.35
C LEU A 25 -6.92 -32.25 -6.75
N GLU A 26 -6.24 -33.26 -7.28
CA GLU A 26 -4.88 -33.14 -7.82
C GLU A 26 -4.83 -32.12 -8.97
N GLY A 27 -5.77 -32.20 -9.91
CA GLY A 27 -5.88 -31.23 -11.00
C GLY A 27 -6.16 -29.79 -10.51
N LYS A 28 -7.03 -29.63 -9.50
CA LYS A 28 -7.28 -28.32 -8.88
C LYS A 28 -6.05 -27.78 -8.14
N LEU A 29 -5.28 -28.65 -7.50
CA LEU A 29 -4.06 -28.28 -6.81
C LEU A 29 -3.01 -27.77 -7.80
N GLU A 30 -2.82 -28.47 -8.92
CA GLU A 30 -1.91 -28.04 -9.99
C GLU A 30 -2.32 -26.70 -10.60
N ALA A 31 -3.62 -26.51 -10.86
CA ALA A 31 -4.15 -25.24 -11.33
C ALA A 31 -3.90 -24.10 -10.31
N LEU A 32 -4.04 -24.38 -9.01
CA LEU A 32 -3.79 -23.39 -7.96
C LEU A 32 -2.31 -23.00 -7.88
N TYR A 33 -1.39 -23.96 -8.02
CA TYR A 33 0.04 -23.66 -8.10
C TYR A 33 0.39 -22.80 -9.31
N THR A 34 -0.19 -23.10 -10.46
CA THR A 34 -0.01 -22.31 -11.68
C THR A 34 -0.51 -20.88 -11.49
N LEU A 35 -1.72 -20.72 -10.95
CA LEU A 35 -2.30 -19.41 -10.66
C LEU A 35 -1.44 -18.61 -9.66
N SER A 36 -0.96 -19.26 -8.60
CA SER A 36 -0.08 -18.64 -7.61
C SER A 36 1.20 -18.10 -8.24
N TYR A 37 1.82 -18.87 -9.13
CA TYR A 37 3.01 -18.45 -9.88
C TYR A 37 2.72 -17.24 -10.78
N GLU A 38 1.61 -17.27 -11.53
CA GLU A 38 1.22 -16.16 -12.41
C GLU A 38 0.91 -14.87 -11.64
N VAL A 39 0.21 -14.97 -10.51
CA VAL A 39 -0.06 -13.82 -9.63
C VAL A 39 1.24 -13.24 -9.10
N ASN A 40 2.16 -14.07 -8.61
CA ASN A 40 3.45 -13.59 -8.10
C ASN A 40 4.28 -12.92 -9.21
N ARG A 41 4.28 -13.48 -10.41
CA ARG A 41 4.91 -12.86 -11.59
C ARG A 41 4.28 -11.51 -11.89
N GLY A 42 2.96 -11.42 -11.92
CA GLY A 42 2.24 -10.17 -12.19
C GLY A 42 2.50 -9.09 -11.14
N ILE A 43 2.64 -9.46 -9.86
CA ILE A 43 3.02 -8.52 -8.79
C ILE A 43 4.41 -7.93 -9.06
N LEU A 44 5.40 -8.76 -9.37
CA LEU A 44 6.77 -8.29 -9.66
C LEU A 44 6.80 -7.37 -10.89
N GLU A 45 6.15 -7.76 -11.98
CA GLU A 45 6.05 -6.94 -13.19
C GLU A 45 5.36 -5.58 -12.91
N SER A 46 4.31 -5.58 -12.08
CA SER A 46 3.61 -4.36 -11.69
C SER A 46 4.47 -3.43 -10.82
N GLN A 47 5.32 -3.98 -9.96
CA GLN A 47 6.23 -3.22 -9.12
C GLN A 47 7.28 -2.50 -9.97
N ASP A 48 7.86 -3.19 -10.96
CA ASP A 48 8.83 -2.59 -11.89
C ASP A 48 8.20 -1.49 -12.75
N ALA A 49 6.97 -1.71 -13.23
CA ALA A 49 6.22 -0.71 -13.98
C ALA A 49 5.92 0.53 -13.11
N LEU A 50 5.55 0.33 -11.85
CA LEU A 50 5.28 1.41 -10.91
C LEU A 50 6.53 2.26 -10.62
N GLU A 51 7.69 1.63 -10.42
CA GLU A 51 8.94 2.37 -10.22
C GLU A 51 9.31 3.17 -11.48
N SER A 52 9.13 2.60 -12.68
CA SER A 52 9.35 3.33 -13.94
C SER A 52 8.47 4.57 -14.05
N VAL A 53 7.19 4.47 -13.69
CA VAL A 53 6.26 5.60 -13.69
C VAL A 53 6.68 6.64 -12.66
N ARG A 54 7.06 6.21 -11.45
CA ARG A 54 7.54 7.07 -10.38
C ARG A 54 8.76 7.87 -10.83
N GLU A 55 9.77 7.21 -11.40
CA GLU A 55 10.97 7.88 -11.92
C GLU A 55 10.64 8.93 -12.98
N LYS A 56 9.79 8.58 -13.97
CA LYS A 56 9.38 9.50 -15.04
C LYS A 56 8.66 10.72 -14.46
N ARG A 57 7.77 10.51 -13.49
CA ARG A 57 7.04 11.59 -12.82
C ARG A 57 7.98 12.50 -12.04
N VAL A 58 8.92 11.95 -11.29
CA VAL A 58 9.92 12.73 -10.54
C VAL A 58 10.79 13.56 -11.49
N LYS A 59 11.30 12.95 -12.57
CA LYS A 59 12.07 13.64 -13.61
C LYS A 59 11.28 14.80 -14.23
N LEU A 60 10.01 14.58 -14.58
CA LEU A 60 9.13 15.60 -15.15
C LEU A 60 8.87 16.76 -14.17
N ILE A 61 8.54 16.45 -12.92
CA ILE A 61 8.28 17.47 -11.88
C ILE A 61 9.55 18.29 -11.65
N ARG A 62 10.71 17.64 -11.53
CA ARG A 62 11.98 18.32 -11.34
C ARG A 62 12.28 19.28 -12.48
N ALA A 63 12.17 18.83 -13.73
CA ALA A 63 12.39 19.67 -14.91
C ALA A 63 11.43 20.86 -14.98
N ARG A 64 10.16 20.69 -14.56
CA ARG A 64 9.18 21.78 -14.49
C ARG A 64 9.57 22.81 -13.42
N LEU A 65 9.97 22.35 -12.24
CA LEU A 65 10.43 23.23 -11.16
C LEU A 65 11.69 23.98 -11.55
N ASP A 66 12.67 23.31 -12.16
CA ASP A 66 13.91 23.93 -12.64
C ASP A 66 13.61 25.05 -13.66
N ARG A 67 12.66 24.82 -14.58
CA ARG A 67 12.22 25.84 -15.54
C ARG A 67 11.59 27.04 -14.84
N ILE A 68 10.71 26.81 -13.85
CA ILE A 68 10.08 27.88 -13.09
C ILE A 68 11.14 28.70 -12.36
N PHE A 69 12.10 28.04 -11.70
CA PHE A 69 13.17 28.74 -10.99
C PHE A 69 14.03 29.57 -11.93
N GLN A 70 14.38 29.05 -13.10
CA GLN A 70 15.10 29.82 -14.12
C GLN A 70 14.29 31.02 -14.63
N GLN A 71 13.00 30.82 -14.95
CA GLN A 71 12.14 31.87 -15.49
C GLN A 71 11.89 33.00 -14.48
N TRP A 72 11.80 32.67 -13.18
CA TRP A 72 11.53 33.63 -12.11
C TRP A 72 12.82 34.10 -11.40
N ASN A 73 13.99 33.69 -11.88
CA ASN A 73 15.29 33.96 -11.26
C ASN A 73 15.32 33.62 -9.76
N ILE A 74 14.67 32.52 -9.38
CA ILE A 74 14.62 32.02 -8.00
C ILE A 74 15.91 31.25 -7.76
N GLY A 75 16.70 31.71 -6.79
CA GLY A 75 17.91 30.99 -6.35
C GLY A 75 17.58 29.64 -5.69
N PRO A 76 18.58 28.78 -5.44
CA PRO A 76 18.37 27.48 -4.83
C PRO A 76 17.60 27.58 -3.50
N LEU A 77 16.48 26.85 -3.40
CA LEU A 77 15.74 26.70 -2.14
C LEU A 77 16.44 25.65 -1.26
N THR A 78 17.65 25.94 -0.79
CA THR A 78 18.31 25.08 0.19
C THR A 78 17.57 25.22 1.51
N SER A 79 16.81 24.19 1.88
CA SER A 79 16.22 24.12 3.20
C SER A 79 17.26 23.60 4.19
N ASN A 80 17.76 24.47 5.08
CA ASN A 80 18.50 24.07 6.27
C ASN A 80 17.54 23.52 7.36
N HIS A 81 16.38 22.98 6.99
CA HIS A 81 15.49 22.35 7.94
C HIS A 81 15.86 20.88 8.06
N GLN A 82 16.54 20.58 9.17
CA GLN A 82 16.76 19.23 9.62
C GLN A 82 15.39 18.54 9.72
N PRO A 83 15.16 17.39 9.05
CA PRO A 83 13.91 16.68 9.19
C PRO A 83 13.74 16.32 10.67
N SER A 84 12.73 16.88 11.33
CA SER A 84 12.38 16.48 12.69
C SER A 84 11.86 15.04 12.62
N ILE A 85 12.74 14.08 12.92
CA ILE A 85 12.35 12.70 13.15
C ILE A 85 11.72 12.64 14.54
N GLN A 86 10.56 13.26 14.70
CA GLN A 86 9.75 13.06 15.89
C GLN A 86 8.91 11.80 15.62
N ASN A 87 9.54 10.64 15.84
CA ASN A 87 8.86 9.36 15.97
C ASN A 87 7.79 9.52 17.05
N GLN A 88 6.53 9.72 16.65
CA GLN A 88 5.41 9.63 17.57
C GLN A 88 5.18 8.14 17.85
N THR A 89 5.81 7.66 18.91
CA THR A 89 5.33 6.49 19.62
C THR A 89 5.29 6.80 21.11
N GLN A 90 4.15 6.44 21.71
CA GLN A 90 3.86 6.26 23.13
C GLN A 90 3.20 7.43 23.89
N ASN A 91 1.87 7.30 23.95
CA ASN A 91 1.00 7.64 25.06
C ASN A 91 1.64 7.33 26.44
N SER A 92 1.72 8.32 27.34
CA SER A 92 1.46 8.23 28.80
C SER A 92 1.98 9.47 29.57
N GLY A 93 1.13 10.08 30.38
CA GLY A 93 1.56 10.68 31.67
C GLY A 93 1.78 12.20 31.74
N LEU A 94 0.83 12.86 32.40
CA LEU A 94 0.88 14.12 33.15
C LEU A 94 2.28 14.72 33.42
N GLY A 95 2.48 16.01 33.09
CA GLY A 95 3.52 16.82 33.75
C GLY A 95 3.95 18.11 33.04
N LEU A 96 3.57 19.25 33.64
CA LEU A 96 4.19 20.58 33.58
C LEU A 96 3.93 21.53 32.38
N VAL A 97 3.02 22.47 32.64
CA VAL A 97 3.03 23.89 32.20
C VAL A 97 3.79 24.68 33.32
N PRO A 98 4.29 25.95 33.23
CA PRO A 98 4.23 27.03 32.20
C PRO A 98 5.58 27.72 31.85
N GLY A 99 5.62 28.53 30.78
CA GLY A 99 6.56 29.67 30.74
C GLY A 99 7.04 30.13 29.36
N SER A 100 6.54 31.30 28.94
CA SER A 100 7.17 32.32 28.05
C SER A 100 7.53 31.89 26.60
N SER A 101 7.02 32.51 25.54
CA SER A 101 6.77 33.94 25.35
C SER A 101 5.69 34.17 24.27
N LEU A 102 4.83 35.15 24.53
CA LEU A 102 4.03 35.83 23.52
C LEU A 102 4.95 36.37 22.39
N ALA A 103 4.58 36.11 21.14
CA ALA A 103 4.70 37.11 20.09
C ALA A 103 3.41 37.09 19.26
N GLN A 104 2.82 38.27 19.19
CA GLN A 104 1.45 38.59 18.86
C GLN A 104 1.32 38.91 17.35
N THR A 105 0.09 38.73 16.87
CA THR A 105 -0.49 38.74 15.52
C THR A 105 -0.30 40.00 14.62
N GLN A 106 -0.62 39.82 13.31
CA GLN A 106 -1.11 40.76 12.25
C GLN A 106 -0.05 41.53 11.42
N ALA A 107 -0.15 41.76 10.10
CA ALA A 107 -1.17 41.66 9.04
C ALA A 107 -0.42 41.51 7.66
N GLY A 108 -0.98 41.11 6.53
CA GLY A 108 -2.38 40.92 6.17
C GLY A 108 -2.59 40.48 4.70
N ASN A 109 -3.88 40.41 4.39
CA ASN A 109 -4.57 40.43 3.10
C ASN A 109 -4.38 39.27 2.10
N ASN A 110 -5.40 38.41 2.14
CA ASN A 110 -6.04 37.74 1.01
C ASN A 110 -5.93 38.50 -0.32
N GLN A 111 -5.30 37.88 -1.32
CA GLN A 111 -5.81 37.92 -2.68
C GLN A 111 -5.86 36.51 -3.24
N GLN A 112 -7.08 36.05 -3.49
CA GLN A 112 -7.38 34.88 -4.31
C GLN A 112 -6.84 35.13 -5.71
N GLY A 113 -5.67 34.57 -6.03
CA GLY A 113 -5.22 34.41 -7.40
C GLY A 113 -5.87 33.16 -7.98
N GLN A 114 -6.88 33.34 -8.84
CA GLN A 114 -7.44 32.28 -9.67
C GLN A 114 -6.30 31.59 -10.44
N PHE A 115 -6.07 30.30 -10.17
CA PHE A 115 -5.25 29.47 -11.04
C PHE A 115 -6.03 29.17 -12.32
N GLY A 116 -5.94 30.08 -13.29
CA GLY A 116 -6.31 29.79 -14.67
C GLY A 116 -5.30 28.80 -15.26
N LEU A 117 -5.77 27.60 -15.58
CA LEU A 117 -5.02 26.63 -16.38
C LEU A 117 -5.10 27.02 -17.86
N PRO A 118 -4.00 27.16 -18.59
CA PRO A 118 -3.99 26.84 -20.00
C PRO A 118 -3.57 25.38 -20.16
N TRP A 119 -4.39 24.64 -20.91
CA TRP A 119 -4.07 23.34 -21.47
C TRP A 119 -2.77 23.36 -22.27
#